data_AF-A0A1G2HFY3-F1
#
_entry.id   AF-A0A1G2HFY3-F1
#
_cell.length_a   1.000
_cell.length_b   1.000
_cell.length_c   1.000
_cell.angle_alpha   90.00
_cell.angle_beta   90.00
_cell.angle_gamma   90.00
#
_symmetry.space_group_name_H-M   'P 1'
#
loop_
_entity.id
_entity.type
_entity.pdbx_description
1 polymer ?
#
loop_
_entity_poly.entity_id
_entity_poly.type
_entity_poly.pdbx_seq_one_letter_code
_entity_poly.pdbx_strand_id
1 'polypeptide(L)'
;LTDSIRTYINQKTTELDKFINVRNESLDGRHATVEAFVEIARSMHHRKGDVFYAEVQIRMPGDFTVRAESTQPDLYLAIDEVKDELQRRLKKYSGKQTARRIRDYRFFKKIAKISSLARIQRERRRWLK
;
A
#
# COMPACT_ATOMS: atom_id res chain seq x y z
N LEU A 1 -3.26 27.13 -6.03
CA LEU A 1 -3.85 26.25 -4.98
C LEU A 1 -3.93 27.04 -3.69
N THR A 2 -5.11 27.20 -3.09
CA THR A 2 -5.26 27.92 -1.81
C THR A 2 -4.75 27.06 -0.65
N ASP A 3 -4.39 27.70 0.48
CA ASP A 3 -3.92 27.00 1.68
C ASP A 3 -4.96 26.08 2.31
N SER A 4 -6.25 26.43 2.16
CA SER A 4 -7.36 25.58 2.58
C SER A 4 -7.39 24.24 1.85
N ILE A 5 -7.14 24.25 0.53
CA ILE A 5 -7.12 23.04 -0.29
C ILE A 5 -5.87 22.20 0.03
N ARG A 6 -4.72 22.84 0.25
CA ARG A 6 -3.49 22.14 0.67
C ARG A 6 -3.69 21.40 2.00
N THR A 7 -4.27 22.08 2.98
CA THR A 7 -4.58 21.50 4.29
C THR A 7 -5.50 20.30 4.15
N TYR A 8 -6.53 20.41 3.30
CA TYR A 8 -7.47 19.33 3.05
C TYR A 8 -6.81 18.12 2.39
N ILE A 9 -6.00 18.32 1.35
CA ILE A 9 -5.23 17.24 0.69
C ILE A 9 -4.32 16.55 1.69
N ASN A 10 -3.59 17.32 2.50
CA ASN A 10 -2.68 16.77 3.50
C ASN A 10 -3.45 15.91 4.52
N GLN A 11 -4.58 16.41 5.03
CA GLN A 11 -5.44 15.65 5.94
C GLN A 11 -5.89 14.32 5.34
N LYS A 12 -6.38 14.32 4.09
CA LYS A 12 -6.83 13.10 3.40
C LYS A 12 -5.68 12.14 3.08
N THR A 13 -4.51 12.67 2.79
CA THR A 13 -3.31 11.86 2.55
C THR A 13 -2.83 11.21 3.85
N THR A 14 -2.80 11.93 4.97
CA THR A 14 -2.46 11.37 6.29
C THR A 14 -3.43 10.28 6.73
N GLU A 15 -4.72 10.35 6.38
CA GLU A 15 -5.65 9.25 6.65
C GLU A 15 -5.25 7.94 5.96
N LEU A 16 -4.49 7.98 4.86
CA LEU A 16 -4.02 6.80 4.13
C LEU A 16 -2.84 6.11 4.81
N ASP A 17 -2.06 6.83 5.65
CA ASP A 17 -0.89 6.29 6.34
C ASP A 17 -1.21 5.04 7.16
N LYS A 18 -2.41 4.96 7.74
CA LYS A 18 -2.87 3.79 8.51
C LYS A 18 -2.94 2.49 7.69
N PHE A 19 -3.00 2.57 6.36
CA PHE A 19 -3.01 1.40 5.47
C PHE A 19 -1.64 1.06 4.91
N ILE A 20 -0.68 1.96 5.08
CA ILE A 20 0.69 1.84 4.60
C ILE A 20 1.50 1.19 5.71
N ASN A 21 1.40 -0.14 5.81
CA ASN A 21 2.18 -0.93 6.77
C ASN A 21 3.58 -1.20 6.21
N VAL A 22 4.36 -0.14 6.00
CA VAL A 22 5.77 -0.25 5.61
C VAL A 22 6.56 -0.63 6.84
N ARG A 23 6.68 -1.94 7.08
CA ARG A 23 7.82 -2.43 7.86
C ARG A 23 9.03 -2.20 6.97
N ASN A 24 9.99 -1.41 7.46
CA ASN A 24 11.26 -1.04 6.82
C ASN A 24 12.06 -2.30 6.43
N GLU A 25 11.63 -3.02 5.41
CA GLU A 25 12.25 -4.22 4.85
C GLU A 25 12.70 -3.96 3.41
N SER A 26 13.11 -2.71 3.09
CA SER A 26 13.85 -2.45 1.85
C SER A 26 15.28 -2.94 2.02
N LEU A 27 15.48 -4.24 1.77
CA LEU A 27 16.81 -4.86 1.68
C LEU A 27 17.57 -4.42 0.41
N ASP A 28 16.87 -3.85 -0.58
CA ASP A 28 17.42 -3.60 -1.93
C ASP A 28 17.73 -2.13 -2.27
N GLY A 29 17.72 -1.21 -1.30
CA GLY A 29 18.13 0.20 -1.50
C GLY A 29 17.26 1.04 -2.46
N ARG A 30 16.23 0.45 -3.08
CA ARG A 30 15.28 1.14 -3.95
C ARG A 30 14.09 1.65 -3.12
N HIS A 31 14.01 2.97 -3.02
CA HIS A 31 12.98 3.76 -2.34
C HIS A 31 12.67 3.26 -0.91
N ALA A 32 13.41 3.78 0.07
CA ALA A 32 13.12 3.53 1.48
C ALA A 32 11.88 4.28 1.99
N THR A 33 11.41 5.26 1.21
CA THR A 33 10.36 6.20 1.59
C THR A 33 9.10 6.00 0.77
N VAL A 34 7.96 6.32 1.39
CA VAL A 34 6.67 6.40 0.71
C VAL A 34 6.50 7.83 0.22
N GLU A 35 6.22 7.99 -1.07
CA GLU A 35 6.03 9.30 -1.70
C GLU A 35 4.64 9.39 -2.33
N ALA A 36 3.93 10.48 -2.06
CA ALA A 36 2.64 10.76 -2.68
C ALA A 36 2.77 11.98 -3.61
N PHE A 37 2.45 11.78 -4.87
CA PHE A 37 2.36 12.81 -5.90
C PHE A 37 0.89 13.14 -6.10
N VAL A 38 0.53 14.41 -5.95
CA VAL A 38 -0.85 14.89 -6.08
C VAL A 38 -0.90 15.89 -7.22
N GLU A 39 -1.78 15.65 -8.18
CA GLU A 39 -2.06 16.54 -9.29
C GLU A 39 -3.54 16.94 -9.27
N ILE A 40 -3.80 18.23 -9.42
CA ILE A 40 -5.14 18.79 -9.46
C ILE A 40 -5.23 19.70 -10.67
N ALA A 41 -6.24 19.46 -11.50
CA ALA A 41 -6.54 20.30 -12.65
C ALA A 41 -8.01 20.73 -12.63
N ARG A 42 -8.28 21.89 -13.24
CA ARG A 42 -9.63 22.36 -13.51
C ARG A 42 -9.79 22.47 -15.02
N SER A 43 -10.78 21.80 -15.58
CA SER A 43 -11.12 21.94 -16.99
C SER A 43 -12.23 22.96 -17.15
N MET A 44 -11.94 24.06 -17.86
CA MET A 44 -12.89 25.15 -18.16
C MET A 44 -13.59 24.98 -19.52
N HIS A 45 -13.25 23.94 -20.30
CA HIS A 45 -13.69 23.77 -21.69
C HIS A 45 -14.83 22.77 -21.89
N HIS A 46 -15.57 22.41 -20.83
CA HIS A 46 -16.73 21.54 -20.96
C HIS A 46 -18.00 22.36 -21.25
N ARG A 47 -18.82 21.88 -22.21
CA ARG A 47 -20.13 22.49 -22.55
C ARG A 47 -21.16 22.41 -21.39
N LYS A 48 -20.84 21.70 -20.31
CA LYS A 48 -21.65 21.55 -19.09
C LYS A 48 -20.77 21.78 -17.86
N GLY A 49 -20.62 23.04 -17.45
CA GLY A 49 -20.06 23.43 -16.16
C GLY A 49 -18.55 23.19 -15.96
N ASP A 50 -18.05 23.69 -14.84
CA ASP A 50 -16.69 23.43 -14.38
C ASP A 50 -16.53 21.97 -13.95
N VAL A 51 -15.39 21.37 -14.29
CA VAL A 51 -15.04 20.01 -13.85
C VAL A 51 -13.64 20.03 -13.25
N PHE A 52 -13.52 19.41 -12.07
CA PHE A 52 -12.27 19.26 -11.34
C PHE A 52 -11.73 17.84 -11.52
N TYR A 53 -10.44 17.77 -11.81
CA TYR A 53 -9.68 16.53 -11.91
C TYR A 53 -8.71 16.44 -10.73
N ALA A 54 -8.68 15.29 -10.08
CA ALA A 54 -7.71 14.97 -9.05
C ALA A 54 -7.05 13.64 -9.40
N GLU A 55 -5.71 13.61 -9.36
CA GLU A 55 -4.91 12.40 -9.48
C GLU A 55 -3.98 12.32 -8.28
N VAL A 56 -3.87 11.11 -7.70
CA VAL A 56 -2.87 10.83 -6.68
C VAL A 56 -2.13 9.54 -7.03
N GLN A 57 -0.80 9.64 -7.08
CA GLN A 57 0.11 8.51 -7.24
C GLN A 57 0.93 8.31 -5.97
N ILE A 58 0.78 7.16 -5.32
CA ILE A 58 1.59 6.73 -4.18
C ILE A 58 2.64 5.73 -4.67
N ARG A 59 3.90 6.06 -4.43
CA ARG A 59 5.04 5.15 -4.60
C ARG A 59 5.38 4.54 -3.25
N MET A 60 5.31 3.21 -3.17
CA MET A 60 5.73 2.48 -1.98
C MET A 60 7.12 1.89 -2.19
N PRO A 61 7.82 1.52 -1.09
CA PRO A 61 9.10 0.84 -1.17
C PRO A 61 9.06 -0.41 -2.05
N GLY A 62 10.11 -0.60 -2.86
CA GLY A 62 10.17 -1.60 -3.92
C GLY A 62 9.48 -1.17 -5.21
N ASP A 63 8.92 -2.13 -5.96
CA ASP A 63 8.32 -1.89 -7.29
C ASP A 63 6.81 -1.58 -7.25
N PHE A 64 6.22 -1.44 -6.06
CA PHE A 64 4.77 -1.27 -5.94
C PHE A 64 4.37 0.21 -5.97
N THR A 65 3.53 0.56 -6.96
CA THR A 65 2.94 1.90 -7.08
C THR A 65 1.41 1.80 -7.20
N VAL A 66 0.71 2.78 -6.65
CA VAL A 66 -0.76 2.89 -6.71
C VAL A 66 -1.11 4.27 -7.21
N ARG A 67 -1.86 4.32 -8.32
CA ARG A 67 -2.47 5.55 -8.84
C ARG A 67 -3.99 5.49 -8.66
N ALA A 68 -4.63 6.62 -8.43
CA ALA A 68 -6.07 6.78 -8.51
C ALA A 68 -6.37 8.17 -9.09
N GLU A 69 -7.45 8.27 -9.85
CA GLU A 69 -7.85 9.51 -10.52
C GLU A 69 -9.38 9.64 -10.49
N SER A 70 -9.86 10.86 -10.30
CA SER A 70 -11.29 11.18 -10.36
C SER A 70 -11.53 12.52 -11.04
N THR A 71 -12.68 12.61 -11.72
CA THR A 71 -13.17 13.79 -12.42
C THR A 71 -14.57 14.10 -11.92
N GLN A 72 -14.75 15.20 -11.19
CA GLN A 72 -16.03 15.55 -10.55
C GLN A 72 -16.39 17.03 -10.71
N PRO A 73 -17.68 17.41 -10.62
CA PRO A 73 -18.10 18.82 -10.63
C PRO A 73 -17.61 19.63 -9.44
N ASP A 74 -17.24 18.96 -8.34
CA ASP A 74 -16.71 19.56 -7.11
C ASP A 74 -15.32 19.01 -6.79
N LEU A 75 -14.40 19.89 -6.40
CA LEU A 75 -13.02 19.52 -6.10
C LEU A 75 -12.89 18.63 -4.87
N TYR A 76 -13.66 18.91 -3.81
CA TYR A 76 -13.61 18.11 -2.58
C TYR A 76 -14.13 16.70 -2.85
N LEU A 77 -15.18 16.59 -3.66
CA LEU A 77 -15.70 15.29 -4.11
C LEU A 77 -14.65 14.50 -4.91
N ALA A 78 -13.94 15.14 -5.85
CA ALA A 78 -12.86 14.48 -6.58
C ALA A 78 -11.76 13.96 -5.65
N ILE A 79 -11.35 14.75 -4.65
CA ILE A 79 -10.33 14.37 -3.67
C ILE A 79 -10.82 13.20 -2.80
N ASP A 80 -12.07 13.24 -2.33
CA ASP A 80 -12.64 12.18 -1.50
C ASP A 80 -12.76 10.85 -2.25
N GLU A 81 -13.17 10.88 -3.53
CA GLU A 81 -13.22 9.67 -4.35
C GLU A 81 -11.83 9.06 -4.59
N VAL A 82 -10.83 9.90 -4.90
CA VAL A 82 -9.45 9.43 -5.05
C VAL A 82 -8.94 8.80 -3.76
N LYS A 83 -9.24 9.40 -2.60
CA LYS A 83 -8.88 8.84 -1.29
C LYS A 83 -9.52 7.48 -1.06
N ASP A 84 -10.81 7.33 -1.33
CA ASP A 84 -11.53 6.08 -1.11
C ASP A 84 -11.04 4.96 -2.04
N GLU A 85 -10.71 5.31 -3.29
CA GLU A 85 -10.11 4.37 -4.23
C GLU A 85 -8.72 3.92 -3.77
N LEU A 86 -7.85 4.87 -3.36
CA LEU A 86 -6.53 4.55 -2.81
C LEU A 86 -6.63 3.67 -1.57
N GLN A 87 -7.53 3.99 -0.64
CA GLN A 87 -7.78 3.18 0.55
C GLN A 87 -8.11 1.73 0.16
N ARG A 88 -8.99 1.52 -0.82
CA ARG A 88 -9.36 0.17 -1.28
C ARG A 88 -8.17 -0.56 -1.88
N ARG A 89 -7.37 0.11 -2.72
CA ARG A 89 -6.18 -0.46 -3.37
C ARG A 89 -5.10 -0.81 -2.33
N LEU A 90 -4.84 0.05 -1.35
CA LEU A 90 -3.89 -0.17 -0.25
C LEU A 90 -4.31 -1.33 0.66
N LYS A 91 -5.59 -1.39 1.07
CA LYS A 91 -6.12 -2.53 1.85
C LYS A 91 -5.93 -3.86 1.11
N LYS A 92 -6.23 -3.89 -0.19
CA LYS A 92 -6.06 -5.08 -1.03
C LYS A 92 -4.59 -5.51 -1.10
N TYR A 93 -3.66 -4.56 -1.20
CA TYR A 93 -2.23 -4.84 -1.20
C TYR A 93 -1.76 -5.45 0.14
N SER A 94 -2.10 -4.82 1.27
CA SER A 94 -1.74 -5.31 2.61
C SER A 94 -2.28 -6.73 2.87
N GLY A 95 -3.52 -7.00 2.44
CA GLY A 95 -4.11 -8.34 2.53
C GLY A 95 -3.34 -9.39 1.72
N LYS A 96 -2.91 -9.06 0.49
CA LYS A 96 -2.09 -9.96 -0.35
C LYS A 96 -0.73 -10.25 0.29
N GLN A 97 -0.06 -9.24 0.84
CA GLN A 97 1.23 -9.39 1.51
C GLN A 97 1.12 -10.32 2.73
N THR A 98 0.09 -10.13 3.55
CA THR A 98 -0.18 -10.97 4.72
C THR A 98 -0.45 -12.42 4.32
N ALA A 99 -1.30 -12.63 3.32
CA ALA A 99 -1.61 -13.97 2.81
C ALA A 99 -0.38 -14.68 2.22
N ARG A 100 0.52 -13.94 1.56
CA ARG A 100 1.81 -14.46 1.08
C ARG A 100 2.68 -14.93 2.24
N ARG A 101 2.91 -14.08 3.26
CA ARG A 101 3.70 -14.42 4.45
C ARG A 101 3.19 -15.66 5.16
N ILE A 102 1.86 -15.81 5.32
CA ILE A 102 1.26 -16.98 5.97
C ILE A 102 1.54 -18.26 5.16
N ARG A 103 1.43 -18.20 3.82
CA ARG A 103 1.73 -19.35 2.95
C ARG A 103 3.20 -19.73 3.02
N ASP A 104 4.10 -18.74 2.97
CA ASP A 104 5.54 -18.95 3.05
C ASP A 104 5.92 -19.60 4.39
N TYR A 105 5.43 -19.07 5.52
CA TYR A 105 5.65 -19.67 6.85
C TYR A 105 5.17 -21.14 6.91
N ARG A 106 4.00 -21.45 6.35
CA ARG A 106 3.47 -22.83 6.32
C ARG A 106 4.37 -23.75 5.49
N PHE A 107 4.87 -23.28 4.36
CA PHE A 107 5.80 -24.01 3.52
C PHE A 107 7.13 -24.28 4.23
N PHE A 108 7.75 -23.25 4.81
CA PHE A 108 8.99 -23.38 5.58
C PHE A 108 8.82 -24.30 6.81
N LYS A 109 7.69 -24.20 7.52
CA LYS A 109 7.36 -25.11 8.63
C LYS A 109 7.26 -26.56 8.17
N LYS A 110 6.72 -26.82 6.97
CA LYS A 110 6.64 -28.16 6.39
C LYS A 110 8.04 -28.68 6.02
N ILE A 111 8.88 -27.85 5.40
CA ILE A 111 10.27 -28.19 5.07
C ILE A 111 11.08 -28.51 6.34
N ALA A 112 11.02 -27.64 7.35
CA ALA A 112 11.74 -27.82 8.60
C ALA A 112 11.37 -29.11 9.33
N LYS A 113 10.12 -29.58 9.20
CA LYS A 113 9.67 -30.87 9.75
C LYS A 113 10.20 -32.08 8.96
N ILE A 114 10.41 -31.93 7.65
CA ILE A 114 10.84 -33.00 6.75
C ILE A 114 12.38 -33.11 6.70
N SER A 115 13.10 -32.03 6.99
CA SER A 115 14.56 -32.01 6.91
C SER A 115 15.24 -33.01 7.86
N SER A 116 16.42 -33.48 7.47
CA SER A 116 17.24 -34.46 8.21
C SER A 116 17.51 -34.05 9.66
N LEU A 117 17.56 -32.75 9.96
CA LEU A 117 17.73 -32.21 11.32
C LEU A 117 16.60 -32.62 12.27
N ALA A 118 15.35 -32.70 11.80
CA ALA A 118 14.22 -33.17 12.61
C ALA A 118 14.23 -34.69 12.85
N ARG A 119 15.00 -35.45 12.05
CA ARG A 119 15.23 -36.90 12.22
C ARG A 119 16.41 -37.17 13.15
N ILE A 120 17.53 -36.46 12.93
CA ILE A 120 18.75 -36.51 13.75
C ILE A 120 18.48 -36.08 15.21
N GLN A 121 17.64 -35.05 15.42
CA GLN A 121 17.27 -34.60 16.76
C GLN A 121 16.33 -35.57 17.49
N ARG A 122 15.58 -36.40 16.76
CA ARG A 122 14.77 -37.50 17.33
C ARG A 122 15.64 -38.69 17.75
N GLU A 123 16.67 -39.01 16.99
CA GLU A 123 17.63 -40.07 17.31
C GLU A 123 18.51 -39.71 18.52
N ARG A 124 19.07 -38.48 18.60
CA ARG A 124 19.84 -38.04 19.79
C ARG A 124 19.04 -38.06 21.10
N ARG A 125 17.74 -37.78 21.07
CA ARG A 125 16.88 -37.85 22.28
C ARG A 125 16.56 -39.27 22.74
N ARG A 126 16.70 -40.28 21.88
CA ARG A 126 16.50 -41.69 22.25
C ARG A 126 17.69 -42.29 23.02
N TRP A 127 18.90 -41.73 22.86
CA TRP A 127 20.12 -42.19 23.52
C TRP A 127 20.42 -41.53 24.88
N LEU A 128 19.58 -40.57 25.29
CA LEU A 128 19.72 -39.82 26.55
C LEU A 128 18.69 -40.24 27.63
N LYS A 129 18.01 -41.38 27.42
CA LYS A 129 17.20 -42.09 28.42
C LYS A 129 17.84 -43.44 28.66
#